data_AF-J3L4G4-F1
#
_entry.id   AF-J3L4G4-F1
#
_cell.length_a   1.000
_cell.length_b   1.000
_cell.length_c   1.000
_cell.angle_alpha   90.00
_cell.angle_beta   90.00
_cell.angle_gamma   90.00
#
_symmetry.space_group_name_H-M   'P 1'
#
loop_
_entity.id
_entity.type
_entity.pdbx_description
1 polymer ?
#
loop_
_entity_poly.entity_id
_entity_poly.type
_entity_poly.pdbx_seq_one_letter_code
_entity_poly.pdbx_strand_id
1 'polypeptide(L)'
;MKAGYVPVLVGKGGGAAATRFLLWVGLLNDPCMEVLLELAADEMGYGQEGVLSIPCDADFFRRVVTAIPSASANKANLICCPNC
;
A
#
# COMPACT_ATOMS: atom_id res chain seq x y z
N MET A 1 -3.20 -0.37 22.45
CA MET A 1 -3.53 -0.97 21.14
C MET A 1 -2.23 -1.32 20.43
N LYS A 2 -2.08 -2.53 19.89
CA LYS A 2 -0.88 -2.92 19.13
C LYS A 2 -0.94 -2.26 17.75
N ALA A 3 0.12 -1.54 17.36
CA ALA A 3 0.26 -1.03 16.01
C ALA A 3 0.59 -2.20 15.06
N GLY A 4 -0.36 -2.58 14.21
CA GLY A 4 -0.12 -3.54 13.14
C GLY A 4 0.43 -2.84 11.90
N TYR A 5 1.22 -3.56 11.12
CA TYR A 5 1.77 -3.08 9.86
C TYR A 5 1.55 -4.12 8.76
N VAL A 6 1.11 -3.68 7.59
CA VAL A 6 0.81 -4.55 6.44
C VAL A 6 1.75 -4.21 5.28
N PRO A 7 2.47 -5.20 4.71
CA PRO A 7 3.26 -4.98 3.52
C PRO A 7 2.34 -4.81 2.30
N VAL A 8 2.62 -3.78 1.50
CA VAL A 8 1.91 -3.46 0.26
C VAL A 8 2.92 -3.28 -0.86
N LEU A 9 2.69 -3.93 -1.99
CA LEU A 9 3.44 -3.71 -3.21
C LEU A 9 2.70 -2.70 -4.07
N VAL A 10 3.43 -1.73 -4.61
CA VAL A 10 2.85 -0.68 -5.45
C VAL A 10 3.62 -0.61 -6.75
N GLY A 11 2.91 -0.86 -7.85
CA GLY A 11 3.46 -0.81 -9.19
C GLY A 11 2.58 -1.52 -10.20
N LYS A 12 2.67 -1.12 -11.46
CA LYS A 12 2.05 -1.82 -12.58
C LYS A 12 2.76 -3.16 -12.80
N GLY A 13 2.05 -4.26 -12.59
CA GLY A 13 2.59 -5.61 -12.78
C GLY A 13 3.14 -5.82 -14.20
N GLY A 14 4.23 -6.56 -14.32
CA GLY A 14 4.88 -6.88 -15.60
C GLY A 14 6.36 -6.49 -15.68
N GLY A 15 7.19 -6.96 -14.73
CA GLY A 15 8.65 -6.80 -14.80
C GLY A 15 9.22 -5.43 -14.44
N ALA A 16 8.37 -4.42 -14.17
CA ALA A 16 8.80 -3.15 -13.59
C ALA A 16 9.01 -3.29 -12.07
N ALA A 17 9.97 -2.51 -11.53
CA ALA A 17 10.30 -2.53 -10.11
C ALA A 17 9.11 -2.06 -9.25
N ALA A 18 8.34 -3.00 -8.68
CA ALA A 18 7.30 -2.69 -7.72
C ALA A 18 7.93 -2.19 -6.42
N THR A 19 7.36 -1.12 -5.86
CA THR A 19 7.85 -0.51 -4.63
C THR A 19 7.11 -1.09 -3.45
N ARG A 20 7.85 -1.61 -2.46
CA ARG A 20 7.26 -2.19 -1.25
C ARG A 20 7.12 -1.11 -0.17
N PHE A 21 5.90 -0.94 0.32
CA PHE A 21 5.57 -0.07 1.44
C PHE A 21 5.09 -0.90 2.62
N LEU A 22 5.32 -0.39 3.82
CA LEU A 22 4.75 -0.91 5.04
C LEU A 22 3.73 0.10 5.56
N LEU A 23 2.46 -0.24 5.44
CA LEU A 23 1.36 0.63 5.86
C LEU A 23 0.95 0.34 7.29
N TRP A 24 0.69 1.40 8.05
CA TRP A 24 0.07 1.25 9.35
C TRP A 24 -1.39 0.78 9.20
N VAL A 25 -1.80 -0.22 9.97
CA VAL A 25 -3.18 -0.78 9.87
C VAL A 25 -4.28 0.23 10.10
N GLY A 26 -4.04 1.27 10.90
CA GLY A 26 -5.04 2.33 11.09
C GLY A 26 -5.24 3.20 9.85
N LEU A 27 -4.33 3.17 8.88
CA LEU A 27 -4.49 3.84 7.59
C LEU A 27 -5.38 3.04 6.62
N LEU A 28 -5.41 1.71 6.77
CA LEU A 28 -6.28 0.81 6.02
C LEU A 28 -7.75 0.95 6.39
N ASN A 29 -8.03 1.49 7.58
CA ASN A 29 -9.37 1.75 8.09
C ASN A 29 -9.90 3.14 7.69
N ASP A 30 -9.15 3.87 6.85
CA ASP A 30 -9.59 5.15 6.30
C ASP A 30 -10.37 4.91 5.00
N PRO A 31 -11.52 5.58 4.80
CA PRO A 31 -12.35 5.38 3.60
C PRO A 31 -11.60 5.69 2.30
N CYS A 32 -10.61 6.59 2.30
CA CYS A 32 -9.78 6.81 1.11
C CYS A 32 -8.94 5.59 0.74
N MET A 33 -8.48 4.83 1.74
CA MET A 33 -7.73 3.61 1.49
C MET A 33 -8.64 2.48 1.04
N GLU A 34 -9.84 2.34 1.64
CA GLU A 34 -10.82 1.32 1.22
C GLU A 34 -11.17 1.44 -0.27
N VAL A 35 -11.45 2.66 -0.76
CA VAL A 35 -11.74 2.90 -2.19
C VAL A 35 -10.56 2.51 -3.08
N LEU A 36 -9.33 2.78 -2.63
CA LEU A 36 -8.13 2.45 -3.40
C LEU A 36 -7.91 0.93 -3.48
N LEU A 37 -8.21 0.21 -2.39
CA LEU A 37 -8.14 -1.25 -2.33
C LEU A 37 -9.22 -1.91 -3.17
N GLU A 38 -10.43 -1.37 -3.16
CA GLU A 38 -11.54 -1.87 -3.96
C GLU A 38 -11.24 -1.70 -5.46
N LEU A 39 -10.71 -0.55 -5.87
CA LEU A 39 -10.25 -0.33 -7.24
C LEU A 39 -9.13 -1.31 -7.64
N ALA A 40 -8.18 -1.56 -6.73
CA ALA A 40 -7.13 -2.55 -6.96
C ALA A 40 -7.69 -3.98 -7.09
N ALA A 41 -8.71 -4.33 -6.29
CA ALA A 41 -9.38 -5.63 -6.34
C ALA A 41 -10.24 -5.81 -7.59
N ASP A 42 -10.84 -4.75 -8.12
CA ASP A 42 -11.58 -4.78 -9.39
C ASP A 42 -10.64 -5.05 -10.57
N GLU A 43 -9.49 -4.38 -10.59
CA GLU A 43 -8.49 -4.50 -11.67
C GLU A 43 -7.67 -5.81 -11.60
N MET A 44 -7.29 -6.26 -10.40
CA MET A 44 -6.39 -7.41 -10.20
C MET A 44 -7.11 -8.69 -9.73
N GLY A 45 -8.33 -8.58 -9.25
CA GLY A 45 -9.00 -9.63 -8.49
C GLY A 45 -8.41 -9.84 -7.09
N TYR A 46 -9.09 -10.65 -6.28
CA TYR A 46 -8.64 -11.03 -4.93
C TYR A 46 -7.56 -12.14 -4.92
N GLY A 47 -7.02 -12.54 -6.07
CA GLY A 47 -6.07 -13.64 -6.23
C GLY A 47 -4.63 -13.34 -5.79
N GLN A 48 -4.41 -12.30 -4.99
CA GLN A 48 -3.08 -11.88 -4.55
C GLN A 48 -2.61 -12.78 -3.41
N GLU A 49 -1.63 -13.64 -3.70
CA GLU A 49 -1.10 -14.57 -2.70
C GLU A 49 -0.08 -13.86 -1.78
N GLY A 50 -0.51 -13.57 -0.55
CA GLY A 50 0.35 -13.18 0.57
C GLY A 50 0.65 -11.68 0.74
N VAL A 51 0.79 -10.89 -0.33
CA VAL A 51 1.04 -9.44 -0.23
C VAL A 51 0.03 -8.66 -1.07
N LEU A 52 -0.60 -7.66 -0.44
CA LEU A 52 -1.51 -6.73 -1.11
C LEU A 52 -0.73 -5.95 -2.18
N SER A 53 -1.17 -6.01 -3.43
CA SER A 53 -0.55 -5.30 -4.55
C SER A 53 -1.50 -4.28 -5.14
N ILE A 54 -1.05 -3.04 -5.29
CA ILE A 54 -1.86 -1.93 -5.80
C ILE A 54 -1.27 -1.52 -7.16
N PRO A 55 -2.03 -1.65 -8.26
CA PRO A 55 -1.56 -1.35 -9.61
C PRO A 55 -1.56 0.16 -9.89
N CYS A 56 -0.92 0.94 -9.03
CA CYS A 56 -0.77 2.39 -9.17
C CYS A 56 0.70 2.82 -9.10
N ASP A 57 0.98 4.05 -9.50
CA ASP A 57 2.32 4.62 -9.40
C ASP A 57 2.74 4.78 -7.92
N ALA A 58 3.95 4.35 -7.58
CA ALA A 58 4.48 4.42 -6.22
C ALA A 58 4.50 5.87 -5.66
N ASP A 59 4.80 6.85 -6.51
CA ASP A 59 4.74 8.27 -6.14
C ASP A 59 3.32 8.78 -5.91
N PHE A 60 2.35 8.30 -6.68
CA PHE A 60 0.95 8.63 -6.46
C PHE A 60 0.48 8.05 -5.13
N PHE A 61 0.77 6.78 -4.88
CA PHE A 61 0.43 6.10 -3.63
C PHE A 61 1.03 6.80 -2.40
N ARG A 62 2.32 7.17 -2.47
CA ARG A 62 2.99 7.92 -1.39
C ARG A 62 2.28 9.23 -1.07
N ARG A 63 1.82 9.96 -2.10
CA ARG A 63 1.06 11.21 -1.90
C ARG A 63 -0.28 10.97 -1.21
N VAL A 64 -1.03 9.94 -1.62
CA VAL A 64 -2.31 9.56 -0.99
C VAL A 64 -2.11 9.22 0.49
N VAL A 65 -1.15 8.35 0.81
CA VAL A 65 -0.85 7.97 2.20
C VAL A 65 -0.43 9.16 3.05
N THR A 66 0.35 10.09 2.47
CA THR A 66 0.78 11.29 3.18
C THR A 66 -0.39 12.24 3.45
N ALA A 67 -1.35 12.31 2.51
CA ALA A 67 -2.52 13.18 2.57
C ALA A 67 -3.59 12.72 3.58
N ILE A 68 -3.67 11.42 3.90
CA ILE A 68 -4.61 10.90 4.90
C ILE A 68 -4.28 11.49 6.28
N PRO A 69 -5.16 12.25 6.93
CA PRO A 69 -4.93 12.82 8.25
C PRO A 69 -4.97 11.69 9.29
N SER A 70 -3.81 11.35 9.87
CA SER A 70 -3.70 10.31 10.90
C SER A 70 -2.87 10.84 12.07
N ALA A 71 -3.27 10.47 13.29
CA ALA A 71 -2.58 10.85 14.53
C ALA A 71 -1.20 10.17 14.70
N SER A 72 -0.84 9.22 13.82
CA SER A 72 0.44 8.51 13.86
C SER A 72 1.47 9.13 12.90
N ALA A 73 2.67 9.44 13.40
CA ALA A 73 3.77 10.02 12.63
C ALA A 73 4.38 9.05 11.59
N ASN A 74 4.15 7.74 11.72
CA ASN A 74 4.70 6.70 10.85
C ASN A 74 3.60 6.02 10.02
N LYS A 75 3.13 6.71 8.96
CA LYS A 75 1.97 6.26 8.14
C LYS A 75 2.35 5.21 7.09
N ALA A 76 3.48 5.40 6.41
CA ALA A 76 4.07 4.43 5.49
C ALA A 76 5.59 4.49 5.53
N ASN A 77 6.24 3.34 5.62
CA ASN A 77 7.69 3.24 5.48
C ASN A 77 8.02 2.48 4.20
N LEU A 78 8.97 3.00 3.43
CA LEU A 78 9.52 2.32 2.27
C LEU A 78 10.38 1.14 2.77
N ILE A 79 10.03 -0.07 2.34
CA ILE A 79 10.90 -1.23 2.53
C ILE A 79 11.65 -1.40 1.22
N CYS A 80 12.92 -1.03 1.22
CA CYS A 80 13.80 -1.54 0.18
C CYS A 80 13.93 -3.04 0.42
N CYS A 81 13.53 -3.87 -0.53
CA CYS A 81 13.92 -5.29 -0.50
C CYS A 81 15.45 -5.29 -0.63
N PRO A 82 16.23 -5.67 0.40
CA PRO A 82 17.69 -5.55 0.35
C PRO A 82 18.35 -6.55 -0.62
N ASN A 83 17.57 -7.36 -1.34
CA ASN A 83 18.04 -8.46 -2.17
C ASN A 83 17.32 -8.55 -3.53
N CYS A 84 16.98 -7.42 -4.17
CA CYS A 84 16.74 -7.43 -5.61
C CYS A 84 18.08 -7.27 -6.35
#